data_AF-A0A971LNR3-F1
#
_entry.id   AF-A0A971LNR3-F1
#
_cell.length_a   1.000
_cell.length_b   1.000
_cell.length_c   1.000
_cell.angle_alpha   90.00
_cell.angle_beta   90.00
_cell.angle_gamma   90.00
#
_symmetry.space_group_name_H-M   'P 1'
#
loop_
_entity.id
_entity.type
_entity.pdbx_description
1 polymer ?
#
loop_
_entity_poly.entity_id
_entity_poly.type
_entity_poly.pdbx_seq_one_letter_code
_entity_poly.pdbx_strand_id
1 'polypeptide(L)'
;MKRGPLLLLILLTALSVSACIVRDAELRIRNRTASDLWVSVDNAEPRKISEWANWSSFFKETRQVSVSWIGNYVFPQTESLKIRSGLLSTLEIQPSGGAISLTNDGSNELVELYISPSDDLDWGPNSLSGIIPTEQSKLWTITEGIWDLKLVDAQHREFFKYRVDVALNQSSDISFSDFGKAWDESSEPSPWAMLFSNPVIISATKDQP
;
A
#
# COMPACT_ATOMS: atom_id res chain seq x y z
N MET A 1 21.63 -54.59 -53.17
CA MET A 1 21.63 -53.14 -52.87
C MET A 1 21.24 -52.94 -51.40
N LYS A 2 22.19 -52.60 -50.52
CA LYS A 2 21.97 -52.46 -49.07
C LYS A 2 21.54 -51.02 -48.73
N ARG A 3 20.24 -50.71 -48.76
CA ARG A 3 19.68 -49.38 -48.41
C ARG A 3 19.31 -49.22 -46.92
N GLY A 4 19.31 -50.30 -46.15
CA GLY A 4 18.97 -50.30 -44.72
C GLY A 4 19.84 -49.44 -43.78
N PRO A 5 21.18 -49.43 -43.88
CA PRO A 5 22.00 -48.72 -42.90
C PRO A 5 21.95 -47.19 -43.05
N LEU A 6 21.68 -46.67 -44.25
CA LEU A 6 21.57 -45.23 -44.50
C LEU A 6 20.31 -44.64 -43.86
N LEU A 7 19.18 -45.36 -43.94
CA LEU A 7 17.92 -44.97 -43.32
C LEU A 7 18.01 -44.93 -41.80
N LEU A 8 18.71 -45.89 -41.19
CA LEU A 8 18.93 -45.91 -39.74
C LEU A 8 19.79 -44.72 -39.28
N LEU A 9 20.83 -44.36 -40.05
CA LEU A 9 21.70 -43.23 -39.74
C LEU A 9 20.94 -41.89 -39.83
N ILE A 10 20.13 -41.71 -40.88
CA ILE A 10 19.28 -40.52 -41.05
C ILE A 10 18.27 -40.41 -39.90
N LEU A 11 17.66 -41.53 -39.49
CA LEU A 11 16.73 -41.57 -38.36
C LEU A 11 17.43 -41.20 -37.03
N LEU A 12 18.63 -41.75 -36.76
CA LEU A 12 19.41 -41.41 -35.57
C LEU A 12 19.82 -39.93 -35.56
N THR A 13 20.24 -39.37 -36.69
CA THR A 13 20.56 -37.94 -36.79
C THR A 13 19.33 -37.05 -36.61
N ALA A 14 18.17 -37.45 -37.13
CA ALA A 14 16.91 -36.72 -36.96
C ALA A 14 16.39 -36.75 -35.51
N LEU A 15 16.59 -37.86 -34.79
CA LEU A 15 16.27 -37.99 -33.37
C LEU A 15 17.19 -37.14 -32.48
N SER A 16 18.48 -37.04 -32.78
CA SER A 16 19.41 -36.18 -32.01
C SER A 16 19.13 -34.68 -32.17
N VAL A 17 18.64 -34.23 -33.34
CA VAL A 17 18.29 -32.81 -33.55
C VAL A 17 16.98 -32.44 -32.85
N SER A 18 16.05 -33.39 -32.70
CA SER A 18 14.77 -33.15 -32.00
C SER A 18 14.90 -33.10 -30.47
N ALA A 19 16.01 -33.60 -29.91
CA ALA A 19 16.25 -33.59 -28.46
C ALA A 19 16.75 -32.23 -27.93
N CYS A 20 17.15 -31.30 -28.80
CA CYS A 20 17.65 -29.97 -28.42
C CYS A 20 16.66 -28.85 -28.71
N ILE A 21 15.35 -29.08 -28.52
CA ILE A 21 14.38 -27.98 -28.47
C ILE A 21 14.58 -27.29 -27.12
N VAL A 22 15.49 -26.30 -27.10
CA VAL A 22 15.63 -25.38 -25.97
C VAL A 22 14.29 -24.68 -25.81
N ARG A 23 13.61 -24.97 -24.70
CA ARG A 23 12.39 -24.27 -24.34
C ARG A 23 12.77 -22.95 -23.69
N ASP A 24 12.05 -21.89 -24.04
CA ASP A 24 12.20 -20.61 -23.36
C ASP A 24 11.90 -20.80 -21.86
N ALA A 25 12.68 -20.13 -21.03
CA ALA A 25 12.35 -20.00 -19.62
C ALA A 25 11.13 -19.07 -19.47
N GLU A 26 10.27 -19.35 -18.50
CA GLU A 26 9.14 -18.47 -18.16
C GLU A 26 9.35 -17.89 -16.76
N LEU A 27 9.29 -16.56 -16.65
CA LEU A 27 9.04 -15.88 -15.39
C LEU A 27 7.55 -15.54 -15.33
N ARG A 28 6.84 -16.06 -14.33
CA ARG A 28 5.46 -15.71 -14.03
C ARG A 28 5.40 -14.90 -12.75
N ILE A 29 4.90 -13.68 -12.86
CA ILE A 29 4.67 -12.79 -11.72
C ILE A 29 3.18 -12.80 -11.42
N ARG A 30 2.83 -13.01 -10.14
CA ARG A 30 1.44 -13.06 -9.68
C ARG A 30 1.19 -11.92 -8.71
N ASN A 31 0.21 -11.08 -9.02
CA ASN A 31 -0.29 -10.08 -8.11
C ASN A 31 -1.26 -10.75 -7.14
N ARG A 32 -0.94 -10.76 -5.83
CA ARG A 32 -1.82 -11.25 -4.76
C ARG A 32 -2.39 -10.12 -3.90
N THR A 33 -2.35 -8.91 -4.43
CA THR A 33 -2.92 -7.72 -3.80
C THR A 33 -4.29 -7.41 -4.39
N ALA A 34 -5.10 -6.68 -3.63
CA ALA A 34 -6.40 -6.14 -4.02
C ALA A 34 -6.28 -4.79 -4.74
N SER A 35 -5.11 -4.49 -5.32
CA SER A 35 -4.87 -3.30 -6.14
C SER A 35 -3.96 -3.64 -7.31
N ASP A 36 -3.85 -2.72 -8.26
CA ASP A 36 -2.91 -2.86 -9.36
C ASP A 36 -1.46 -2.76 -8.88
N LEU A 37 -0.57 -3.50 -9.53
CA LEU A 37 0.88 -3.39 -9.34
C LEU A 37 1.56 -2.86 -10.60
N TRP A 38 2.59 -2.06 -10.41
CA TRP A 38 3.54 -1.70 -11.47
C TRP A 38 4.82 -2.47 -11.25
N VAL A 39 5.17 -3.33 -12.21
CA VAL A 39 6.31 -4.24 -12.12
C VAL A 39 7.29 -3.99 -13.26
N SER A 40 8.57 -3.86 -12.93
CA SER A 40 9.67 -3.76 -13.90
C SER A 40 10.56 -4.99 -13.80
N VAL A 41 11.04 -5.47 -14.95
CA VAL A 41 12.03 -6.56 -15.04
C VAL A 41 13.26 -6.01 -15.74
N ASP A 42 14.41 -6.14 -15.10
CA ASP A 42 15.71 -5.63 -15.56
C ASP A 42 15.69 -4.12 -15.91
N ASN A 43 14.98 -3.33 -15.09
CA ASN A 43 14.79 -1.88 -15.28
C ASN A 43 14.11 -1.50 -16.60
N ALA A 44 13.36 -2.43 -17.22
CA ALA A 44 12.48 -2.11 -18.35
C ALA A 44 11.31 -1.21 -17.93
N GLU A 45 10.60 -0.66 -18.91
CA GLU A 45 9.38 0.13 -18.65
C GLU A 45 8.40 -0.66 -17.75
N PRO A 46 7.91 -0.05 -16.65
CA PRO A 46 6.98 -0.72 -15.74
C PRO A 46 5.72 -1.21 -16.46
N ARG A 47 5.31 -2.43 -16.14
CA ARG A 47 4.07 -3.01 -16.62
C ARG A 47 3.05 -3.09 -15.49
N LYS A 48 1.83 -2.65 -15.79
CA LYS A 48 0.68 -2.85 -14.91
C LYS A 48 0.27 -4.32 -14.89
N ILE A 49 0.14 -4.88 -13.71
CA ILE A 49 -0.51 -6.17 -13.45
C ILE A 49 -1.74 -5.87 -12.60
N SER A 50 -2.93 -6.14 -13.15
CA SER A 50 -4.18 -5.91 -12.41
C SER A 50 -4.23 -6.71 -11.10
N GLU A 51 -5.06 -6.26 -10.17
CA GLU A 51 -5.39 -7.01 -8.95
C GLU A 51 -5.70 -8.49 -9.27
N TRP A 52 -5.17 -9.40 -8.44
CA TRP A 52 -5.33 -10.85 -8.59
C TRP A 52 -4.91 -11.47 -9.95
N ALA A 53 -4.26 -10.70 -10.83
CA ALA A 53 -3.85 -11.13 -12.14
C ALA A 53 -2.42 -11.69 -12.16
N ASN A 54 -2.04 -12.26 -13.31
CA ASN A 54 -0.70 -12.77 -13.55
C ASN A 54 -0.13 -12.14 -14.82
N TRP A 55 1.18 -11.97 -14.88
CA TRP A 55 1.92 -11.60 -16.07
C TRP A 55 3.10 -12.55 -16.27
N SER A 56 3.38 -12.90 -17.53
CA SER A 56 4.52 -13.77 -17.87
C SER A 56 5.49 -13.05 -18.81
N SER A 57 6.78 -13.32 -18.60
CA SER A 57 7.90 -12.93 -19.47
C SER A 57 8.71 -14.17 -19.83
N PHE A 58 9.24 -14.21 -21.06
CA PHE A 58 9.94 -15.37 -21.61
C PHE A 58 11.38 -15.05 -21.96
N PHE A 59 12.30 -15.96 -21.65
CA PHE A 59 13.74 -15.79 -21.85
C PHE A 59 14.36 -16.98 -22.59
N LYS A 60 15.21 -16.71 -23.58
CA LYS A 60 15.85 -17.76 -24.40
C LYS A 60 16.93 -18.54 -23.67
N GLU A 61 17.48 -17.98 -22.59
CA GLU A 61 18.61 -18.54 -21.86
C GLU A 61 18.44 -18.40 -20.34
N THR A 62 19.23 -19.19 -19.60
CA THR A 62 19.30 -19.08 -18.15
C THR A 62 20.00 -17.78 -17.77
N ARG A 63 19.36 -16.94 -16.96
CA ARG A 63 19.94 -15.68 -16.49
C ARG A 63 19.41 -15.27 -15.13
N GLN A 64 20.13 -14.35 -14.50
CA GLN A 64 19.62 -13.62 -13.35
C GLN A 64 18.79 -12.44 -13.87
N VAL A 65 17.64 -12.19 -13.26
CA VAL A 65 16.78 -11.04 -13.56
C VAL A 65 16.52 -10.27 -12.27
N SER A 66 16.41 -8.96 -12.37
CA SER A 66 15.98 -8.09 -11.28
C SER A 66 14.53 -7.72 -11.50
N VAL A 67 13.66 -8.06 -10.55
CA VAL A 67 12.23 -7.71 -10.62
C VAL A 67 11.96 -6.67 -9.53
N SER A 68 11.50 -5.49 -9.91
CA SER A 68 11.07 -4.46 -8.97
C SER A 68 9.58 -4.18 -9.10
N TRP A 69 8.92 -3.85 -8.00
CA TRP A 69 7.50 -3.57 -7.99
C TRP A 69 7.12 -2.48 -7.00
N ILE A 70 6.00 -1.83 -7.29
CA ILE A 70 5.34 -0.84 -6.44
C ILE A 70 3.82 -0.91 -6.67
N GLY A 71 3.03 -0.60 -5.66
CA GLY A 71 1.58 -0.51 -5.75
C GLY A 71 0.96 -0.01 -4.45
N ASN A 72 -0.35 0.16 -4.41
CA ASN A 72 -1.02 0.81 -3.27
C ASN A 72 -0.94 0.01 -1.96
N TYR A 73 -0.76 -1.32 -2.04
CA TYR A 73 -0.71 -2.22 -0.86
C TYR A 73 0.64 -2.94 -0.71
N VAL A 74 1.66 -2.48 -1.42
CA VAL A 74 3.02 -3.01 -1.31
C VAL A 74 4.04 -1.89 -1.31
N PHE A 75 4.98 -1.97 -0.39
CA PHE A 75 6.14 -1.09 -0.42
C PHE A 75 7.01 -1.36 -1.64
N PRO A 76 7.69 -0.33 -2.19
CA PRO A 76 8.65 -0.52 -3.26
C PRO A 76 9.71 -1.54 -2.87
N GLN A 77 9.84 -2.61 -3.65
CA GLN A 77 10.81 -3.68 -3.39
C GLN A 77 11.45 -4.16 -4.69
N THR A 78 12.63 -4.76 -4.58
CA THR A 78 13.34 -5.40 -5.69
C THR A 78 13.85 -6.78 -5.25
N GLU A 79 13.68 -7.78 -6.10
CA GLU A 79 14.15 -9.14 -5.89
C GLU A 79 14.95 -9.65 -7.10
N SER A 80 16.01 -10.41 -6.83
CA SER A 80 16.82 -11.02 -7.86
C SER A 80 16.51 -12.51 -8.01
N LEU A 81 16.04 -12.90 -9.20
CA LEU A 81 15.59 -14.26 -9.49
C LEU A 81 16.51 -14.91 -10.52
N LYS A 82 16.88 -16.18 -10.30
CA LYS A 82 17.58 -16.98 -11.31
C LYS A 82 16.57 -17.74 -12.15
N ILE A 83 16.35 -17.26 -13.37
CA ILE A 83 15.45 -17.86 -14.35
C ILE A 83 16.22 -18.91 -15.15
N ARG A 84 15.70 -20.14 -15.23
CA ARG A 84 16.37 -21.28 -15.88
C ARG A 84 15.63 -21.69 -17.15
N SER A 85 16.38 -21.89 -18.23
CA SER A 85 15.83 -22.36 -19.53
C SER A 85 14.98 -23.62 -19.36
N GLY A 86 13.82 -23.62 -20.02
CA GLY A 86 12.85 -24.69 -19.99
C GLY A 86 12.09 -24.90 -18.67
N LEU A 87 12.30 -24.01 -17.68
CA LEU A 87 11.58 -24.05 -16.40
C LEU A 87 10.70 -22.81 -16.21
N LEU A 88 9.62 -23.01 -15.46
CA LEU A 88 8.78 -21.94 -14.93
C LEU A 88 9.34 -21.48 -13.58
N SER A 89 9.68 -20.20 -13.48
CA SER A 89 9.95 -19.50 -12.23
C SER A 89 8.74 -18.65 -11.88
N THR A 90 8.27 -18.73 -10.63
CA THR A 90 7.11 -17.94 -10.18
C THR A 90 7.53 -16.99 -9.07
N LEU A 91 7.15 -15.73 -9.20
CA LEU A 91 7.23 -14.72 -8.16
C LEU A 91 5.80 -14.36 -7.74
N GLU A 92 5.47 -14.52 -6.45
CA GLU A 92 4.18 -14.08 -5.91
C GLU A 92 4.40 -12.82 -5.08
N ILE A 93 3.79 -11.73 -5.50
CA ILE A 93 3.84 -10.46 -4.78
C ILE A 93 2.64 -10.42 -3.84
N GLN A 94 2.90 -10.61 -2.55
CA GLN A 94 1.93 -10.53 -1.47
C GLN A 94 1.79 -9.08 -0.98
N PRO A 95 0.62 -8.69 -0.46
CA PRO A 95 0.48 -7.38 0.20
C PRO A 95 1.45 -7.27 1.36
N SER A 96 2.09 -6.11 1.50
CA SER A 96 3.00 -5.79 2.61
C SER A 96 2.57 -4.56 3.39
N GLY A 97 1.45 -3.93 3.00
CA GLY A 97 0.82 -2.82 3.71
C GLY A 97 -0.68 -2.70 3.42
N GLY A 98 -1.31 -1.76 4.11
CA GLY A 98 -2.59 -1.18 3.74
C GLY A 98 -2.38 0.19 3.10
N ALA A 99 -3.46 0.95 2.96
CA ALA A 99 -3.39 2.33 2.52
C ALA A 99 -4.34 3.25 3.29
N ILE A 100 -3.97 4.52 3.37
CA ILE A 100 -4.89 5.61 3.74
C ILE A 100 -5.18 6.41 2.48
N SER A 101 -6.47 6.62 2.20
CA SER A 101 -6.97 7.45 1.11
C SER A 101 -7.65 8.67 1.74
N LEU A 102 -7.00 9.84 1.65
CA LEU A 102 -7.53 11.09 2.18
C LEU A 102 -8.15 11.90 1.06
N THR A 103 -9.39 12.33 1.25
CA THR A 103 -10.07 13.30 0.38
C THR A 103 -10.22 14.63 1.10
N ASN A 104 -9.75 15.71 0.48
CA ASN A 104 -9.95 17.06 0.99
C ASN A 104 -11.32 17.60 0.56
N ASP A 105 -12.38 17.26 1.28
CA ASP A 105 -13.73 17.84 1.13
C ASP A 105 -13.91 19.17 1.90
N GLY A 106 -12.80 19.76 2.34
CA GLY A 106 -12.77 21.06 3.00
C GLY A 106 -12.80 22.24 2.03
N SER A 107 -12.94 23.44 2.56
CA SER A 107 -12.92 24.69 1.78
C SER A 107 -11.54 25.29 1.57
N ASN A 108 -10.49 24.68 2.15
CA ASN A 108 -9.11 25.17 2.08
C ASN A 108 -8.19 24.02 1.66
N GLU A 109 -7.10 24.37 0.99
CA GLU A 109 -6.08 23.40 0.59
C GLU A 109 -5.36 22.87 1.82
N LEU A 110 -4.96 21.59 1.79
CA LEU A 110 -4.10 21.01 2.81
C LEU A 110 -2.64 21.19 2.41
N VAL A 111 -1.83 21.72 3.33
CA VAL A 111 -0.42 22.05 3.11
C VAL A 111 0.51 21.12 3.87
N GLU A 112 0.05 20.50 4.96
CA GLU A 112 0.79 19.46 5.68
C GLU A 112 -0.10 18.29 6.08
N LEU A 113 0.48 17.09 6.09
CA LEU A 113 -0.10 15.86 6.64
C LEU A 113 0.97 15.16 7.44
N TYR A 114 0.64 14.75 8.65
CA TYR A 114 1.46 13.90 9.48
C TYR A 114 0.72 12.59 9.72
N ILE A 115 1.42 11.47 9.56
CA ILE A 115 0.91 10.12 9.74
C ILE A 115 1.82 9.45 10.76
N SER A 116 1.33 9.19 11.97
CA SER A 116 2.13 8.63 13.06
C SER A 116 1.45 7.42 13.68
N PRO A 117 2.18 6.36 14.08
CA PRO A 117 1.59 5.27 14.85
C PRO A 117 0.91 5.82 16.12
N SER A 118 -0.26 5.30 16.50
CA SER A 118 -1.00 5.85 17.65
C SER A 118 -0.32 5.67 19.02
N ASP A 119 0.78 4.92 19.09
CA ASP A 119 1.62 4.75 20.28
C ASP A 119 2.88 5.62 20.27
N ASP A 120 3.13 6.38 19.21
CA ASP A 120 4.23 7.33 19.12
C ASP A 120 3.85 8.67 19.76
N LEU A 121 4.85 9.32 20.37
CA LEU A 121 4.70 10.65 20.98
C LEU A 121 5.06 11.79 20.01
N ASP A 122 5.74 11.47 18.90
CA ASP A 122 6.09 12.42 17.86
C ASP A 122 5.21 12.19 16.60
N TRP A 123 4.87 13.28 15.91
CA TRP A 123 4.15 13.24 14.63
C TRP A 123 5.07 12.89 13.46
N GLY A 124 6.39 13.03 13.64
CA GLY A 124 7.37 12.81 12.58
C GLY A 124 7.35 13.92 11.50
N PRO A 125 7.96 13.66 10.33
CA PRO A 125 8.04 14.64 9.25
C PRO A 125 6.72 14.79 8.47
N ASN A 126 6.56 15.93 7.79
CA ASN A 126 5.45 16.13 6.85
C ASN A 126 5.50 15.07 5.73
N SER A 127 4.39 14.34 5.58
CA SER A 127 4.19 13.28 4.58
C SER A 127 3.71 13.81 3.22
N LEU A 128 3.47 15.12 3.10
CA LEU A 128 3.15 15.78 1.84
C LEU A 128 4.40 16.23 1.10
N SER A 129 4.44 15.89 -0.18
CA SER A 129 5.38 16.43 -1.18
C SER A 129 4.87 17.69 -1.90
N GLY A 130 3.70 18.20 -1.51
CA GLY A 130 2.97 19.30 -2.16
C GLY A 130 1.57 19.45 -1.57
N ILE A 131 0.76 20.37 -2.09
CA ILE A 131 -0.59 20.63 -1.56
C ILE A 131 -1.61 19.56 -2.00
N ILE A 132 -2.68 19.41 -1.22
CA ILE A 132 -3.91 18.71 -1.63
C ILE A 132 -5.01 19.76 -1.83
N PRO A 133 -5.36 20.11 -3.09
CA PRO A 133 -6.44 21.04 -3.36
C PRO A 133 -7.79 20.53 -2.84
N THR A 134 -8.77 21.43 -2.76
CA THR A 134 -10.15 21.06 -2.45
C THR A 134 -10.70 20.06 -3.48
N GLU A 135 -11.51 19.11 -3.03
CA GLU A 135 -12.11 18.03 -3.83
C GLU A 135 -11.08 17.09 -4.47
N GLN A 136 -9.84 17.07 -3.99
CA GLN A 136 -8.81 16.13 -4.44
C GLN A 136 -8.51 15.08 -3.38
N SER A 137 -8.06 13.92 -3.84
CA SER A 137 -7.67 12.81 -2.97
C SER A 137 -6.20 12.43 -3.17
N LYS A 138 -5.58 11.92 -2.12
CA LYS A 138 -4.23 11.36 -2.16
C LYS A 138 -4.17 10.08 -1.32
N LEU A 139 -3.32 9.15 -1.74
CA LEU A 139 -3.18 7.83 -1.14
C LEU A 139 -1.75 7.62 -0.62
N TRP A 140 -1.61 7.01 0.54
CA TRP A 140 -0.33 6.58 1.12
C TRP A 140 -0.38 5.10 1.47
N THR A 141 0.64 4.37 1.02
CA THR A 141 0.88 2.98 1.44
C THR A 141 1.62 2.99 2.78
N ILE A 142 1.08 2.30 3.76
CA ILE A 142 1.62 2.23 5.13
C ILE A 142 1.43 0.82 5.70
N THR A 143 2.14 0.50 6.78
CA THR A 143 2.01 -0.81 7.42
C THR A 143 0.65 -0.94 8.10
N GLU A 144 0.18 -2.17 8.26
CA GLU A 144 -1.02 -2.44 9.05
C GLU A 144 -0.84 -1.97 10.51
N GLY A 145 -1.92 -1.53 11.14
CA GLY A 145 -1.90 -1.03 12.51
C GLY A 145 -2.87 0.12 12.76
N ILE A 146 -2.70 0.76 13.91
CA ILE A 146 -3.50 1.92 14.32
C ILE A 146 -2.66 3.19 14.19
N TRP A 147 -3.19 4.17 13.47
CA TRP A 147 -2.50 5.40 13.11
C TRP A 147 -3.27 6.64 13.54
N ASP A 148 -2.55 7.69 13.87
CA ASP A 148 -3.07 9.02 14.11
C ASP A 148 -2.67 9.95 12.96
N LEU A 149 -3.58 10.85 12.61
CA LEU A 149 -3.41 11.80 11.51
C LEU A 149 -3.53 13.23 12.03
N LYS A 150 -2.59 14.08 11.62
CA LYS A 150 -2.67 15.53 11.78
C LYS A 150 -2.64 16.20 10.41
N LEU A 151 -3.59 17.11 10.16
CA LEU A 151 -3.64 17.94 8.97
C LEU A 151 -3.40 19.39 9.32
N VAL A 152 -2.75 20.11 8.41
CA VAL A 152 -2.62 21.57 8.46
C VAL A 152 -3.13 22.14 7.15
N ASP A 153 -4.07 23.08 7.24
CA ASP A 153 -4.60 23.77 6.06
C ASP A 153 -3.79 25.02 5.69
N ALA A 154 -4.13 25.65 4.56
CA ALA A 154 -3.45 26.85 4.08
C ALA A 154 -3.50 28.07 5.03
N GLN A 155 -4.40 28.06 6.04
CA GLN A 155 -4.45 29.07 7.10
C GLN A 155 -3.69 28.64 8.36
N HIS A 156 -2.93 27.55 8.29
CA HIS A 156 -2.17 26.97 9.39
C HIS A 156 -3.04 26.55 10.57
N ARG A 157 -4.29 26.15 10.30
CA ARG A 157 -5.16 25.54 11.32
C ARG A 157 -4.88 24.04 11.36
N GLU A 158 -4.79 23.50 12.56
CA GLU A 158 -4.52 22.09 12.79
C GLU A 158 -5.81 21.29 13.04
N PHE A 159 -5.87 20.09 12.44
CA PHE A 159 -6.98 19.16 12.56
C PHE A 159 -6.45 17.76 12.84
N PHE A 160 -7.17 17.00 13.66
CA PHE A 160 -6.72 15.71 14.17
C PHE A 160 -7.76 14.63 13.95
N LYS A 161 -7.30 13.44 13.55
CA LYS A 161 -8.10 12.20 13.53
C LYS A 161 -7.26 11.11 14.17
N TYR A 162 -7.70 10.64 15.32
CA TYR A 162 -7.01 9.61 16.09
C TYR A 162 -7.56 8.22 15.78
N ARG A 163 -6.72 7.21 15.95
CA ARG A 163 -7.07 5.78 15.93
C ARG A 163 -7.68 5.30 14.61
N VAL A 164 -7.08 5.68 13.49
CA VAL A 164 -7.37 5.13 12.17
C VAL A 164 -6.83 3.71 12.09
N ASP A 165 -7.72 2.72 11.99
CA ASP A 165 -7.33 1.33 11.74
C ASP A 165 -6.98 1.14 10.26
N VAL A 166 -5.87 0.46 10.01
CA VAL A 166 -5.35 0.18 8.67
C VAL A 166 -5.09 -1.31 8.58
N ALA A 167 -5.88 -1.99 7.75
CA ALA A 167 -5.74 -3.41 7.51
C ALA A 167 -4.84 -3.70 6.30
N LEU A 168 -4.11 -4.81 6.35
CA LEU A 168 -3.34 -5.32 5.22
C LEU A 168 -4.23 -5.49 3.98
N ASN A 169 -3.73 -5.05 2.82
CA ASN A 169 -4.42 -5.23 1.53
C ASN A 169 -5.76 -4.49 1.41
N GLN A 170 -5.97 -3.44 2.20
CA GLN A 170 -7.19 -2.62 2.20
C GLN A 170 -6.84 -1.13 2.27
N SER A 171 -7.79 -0.29 1.87
CA SER A 171 -7.71 1.16 2.03
C SER A 171 -8.66 1.63 3.12
N SER A 172 -8.19 2.54 3.97
CA SER A 172 -9.01 3.32 4.89
C SER A 172 -9.32 4.65 4.23
N ASP A 173 -10.56 4.82 3.77
CA ASP A 173 -11.04 6.06 3.16
C ASP A 173 -11.45 7.06 4.24
N ILE A 174 -10.89 8.26 4.15
CA ILE A 174 -11.03 9.33 5.13
C ILE A 174 -11.32 10.63 4.41
N SER A 175 -12.28 11.40 4.92
CA SER A 175 -12.55 12.75 4.46
C SER A 175 -12.02 13.77 5.45
N PHE A 176 -11.66 14.97 4.98
CA PHE A 176 -11.26 16.08 5.85
C PHE A 176 -12.36 16.42 6.89
N SER A 177 -13.63 16.31 6.51
CA SER A 177 -14.78 16.48 7.41
C SER A 177 -14.81 15.52 8.62
N ASP A 178 -14.05 14.43 8.58
CA ASP A 178 -13.93 13.51 9.72
C ASP A 178 -12.99 14.02 10.83
N PHE A 179 -12.23 15.08 10.58
CA PHE A 179 -11.21 15.55 11.51
C PHE A 179 -11.80 16.52 12.55
N GLY A 180 -11.40 16.33 13.80
CA GLY A 180 -11.67 17.29 14.87
C GLY A 180 -10.72 18.49 14.76
N LYS A 181 -11.22 19.68 15.06
CA LYS A 181 -10.34 20.86 15.24
C LYS A 181 -9.51 20.70 16.50
N ALA A 182 -8.30 21.23 16.50
CA ALA A 182 -7.60 21.55 17.75
C ALA A 182 -8.58 22.32 18.66
N TRP A 183 -8.63 21.99 19.96
CA TRP A 183 -9.40 22.78 20.90
C TRP A 183 -8.92 24.23 20.80
N ASP A 184 -9.76 25.11 20.25
CA ASP A 184 -9.53 26.55 20.31
C ASP A 184 -9.58 26.93 21.79
N GLU A 185 -8.43 27.12 22.44
CA GLU A 185 -8.33 27.66 23.81
C GLU A 185 -9.09 28.99 23.97
N SER A 186 -9.37 29.71 22.87
CA SER A 186 -10.22 30.90 22.89
C SER A 186 -11.72 30.63 23.13
N SER A 187 -12.13 29.36 23.25
CA SER A 187 -13.50 28.96 23.59
C SER A 187 -13.67 28.58 25.06
N GLU A 188 -12.70 28.88 25.93
CA GLU A 188 -12.90 28.69 27.38
C GLU A 188 -14.23 29.33 27.81
N PRO A 189 -15.16 28.55 28.40
CA PRO A 189 -16.28 29.15 29.08
C PRO A 189 -15.70 30.07 30.14
N SER A 190 -16.07 31.35 30.09
CA SER A 190 -15.71 32.37 31.09
C SER A 190 -15.54 31.74 32.48
N PRO A 191 -14.46 32.02 33.23
CA PRO A 191 -14.25 31.48 34.58
C PRO A 191 -15.44 31.69 35.53
N TRP A 192 -16.32 32.66 35.22
CA TRP A 192 -17.56 32.93 35.94
C TRP A 192 -18.69 31.92 35.67
N ALA A 193 -18.65 31.17 34.57
CA ALA A 193 -19.66 30.17 34.21
C ALA A 193 -19.56 28.89 35.05
N MET A 194 -18.41 28.62 35.69
CA MET A 194 -18.24 27.45 36.57
C MET A 194 -18.68 27.68 38.02
N LEU A 195 -18.98 28.92 38.44
CA LEU A 195 -19.33 29.23 39.84
C LEU A 195 -20.81 29.01 40.18
N PHE A 196 -21.67 28.64 39.21
CA PHE A 196 -23.12 28.54 39.43
C PHE A 196 -23.73 27.15 39.24
N SER A 197 -22.92 26.09 39.10
CA SER A 197 -23.43 24.77 38.70
C SER A 197 -23.44 23.68 39.78
N ASN A 198 -23.19 24.01 41.06
CA ASN A 198 -23.33 23.05 42.14
C ASN A 198 -24.67 23.22 42.88
N PRO A 199 -25.72 22.43 42.57
CA PRO A 199 -26.84 22.31 43.48
C PRO A 199 -26.37 21.60 44.75
N VAL A 200 -26.42 22.31 45.88
CA VAL A 200 -26.25 21.72 47.20
C VAL A 200 -27.39 20.72 47.42
N ILE A 201 -27.10 19.42 47.29
CA ILE A 201 -28.04 18.37 47.64
C ILE A 201 -28.05 18.25 49.17
N ILE A 202 -29.04 18.87 49.81
CA ILE A 202 -29.36 18.63 51.22
C ILE A 202 -30.11 17.31 51.29
N SER A 203 -29.44 16.24 51.73
CA SER A 203 -30.10 14.97 52.04
C SER A 203 -30.69 15.03 53.45
N ALA A 204 -32.03 15.04 53.54
CA ALA A 204 -32.74 14.90 54.80
C ALA A 204 -32.84 13.41 55.16
N THR A 205 -32.10 13.00 56.20
CA THR A 205 -32.21 11.67 56.80
C THR A 205 -33.46 11.66 57.69
N LYS A 206 -34.44 10.83 57.35
CA LYS A 206 -35.64 10.63 58.16
C LYS A 206 -35.42 9.39 59.03
N ASP A 207 -35.14 9.62 60.31
CA ASP A 207 -35.22 8.58 61.34
C ASP A 207 -36.67 8.05 61.42
N GLN A 208 -36.80 6.73 61.48
CA GLN A 208 -38.03 6.05 61.85
C GLN A 208 -37.75 5.11 63.04
N PRO A 209 -38.70 5.03 63.98
CA PRO A 209 -38.56 4.30 65.25
C PRO A 209 -38.64 2.78 65.11
#